data_AF-A0A3N4REA9-F1
#
_entry.id   AF-A0A3N4REA9-F1
#
_cell.length_a   1.000
_cell.length_b   1.000
_cell.length_c   1.000
_cell.angle_alpha   90.00
_cell.angle_beta   90.00
_cell.angle_gamma   90.00
#
_symmetry.space_group_name_H-M   'P 1'
#
loop_
_entity.id
_entity.type
_entity.pdbx_description
1 polymer ?
#
loop_
_entity_poly.entity_id
_entity_poly.type
_entity_poly.pdbx_seq_one_letter_code
_entity_poly.pdbx_strand_id
1 'polypeptide(L)'
;MALVDEAGQLVAKRRINDDAEGYRQLLGMLAEAGDSPQEPIPVAAETARGLLFACLRATGRKVYSINPMAVARYRERHRVTNPLRITA
;
A
#
# COMPACT_ATOMS: atom_id res chain seq x y z
N MET A 1 4.51 -3.80 -3.34
CA MET A 1 3.29 -3.68 -2.53
C MET A 1 3.65 -3.85 -1.06
N ALA A 2 3.01 -3.09 -0.18
CA ALA A 2 3.16 -3.20 1.26
C ALA A 2 1.76 -3.23 1.89
N LEU A 3 1.58 -4.09 2.88
CA LEU A 3 0.40 -4.15 3.73
C LEU A 3 0.75 -3.56 5.07
N VAL A 4 -0.10 -2.67 5.57
CA VAL A 4 0.06 -2.01 6.86
C VAL A 4 -1.19 -2.22 7.69
N ASP A 5 -1.04 -2.29 9.01
CA ASP A 5 -2.17 -2.35 9.94
C ASP A 5 -2.72 -0.94 10.24
N GLU A 6 -3.74 -0.89 11.09
CA GLU A 6 -4.41 0.36 11.49
C GLU A 6 -3.49 1.30 12.29
N ALA A 7 -2.45 0.77 12.95
CA ALA A 7 -1.41 1.53 13.63
C ALA A 7 -0.30 2.01 12.68
N GLY A 8 -0.41 1.69 11.38
CA GLY A 8 0.57 2.02 10.36
C GLY A 8 1.82 1.15 10.39
N GLN A 9 1.81 0.04 11.14
CA GLN A 9 2.93 -0.91 11.17
C GLN A 9 2.93 -1.78 9.93
N LEU A 10 4.13 -2.11 9.45
CA LEU A 10 4.29 -2.96 8.28
C LEU A 10 3.99 -4.41 8.64
N VAL A 11 2.91 -4.96 8.07
CA VAL A 11 2.52 -6.37 8.24
C VAL A 11 3.24 -7.25 7.21
N ALA A 12 3.30 -6.80 5.95
CA ALA A 12 3.96 -7.54 4.88
C ALA A 12 4.46 -6.61 3.78
N LYS A 13 5.53 -6.99 3.08
CA LYS A 13 6.05 -6.26 1.92
C LYS A 13 6.60 -7.23 0.88
N ARG A 14 6.08 -7.15 -0.35
CA ARG A 14 6.54 -7.97 -1.49
C ARG A 14 6.57 -7.14 -2.76
N ARG A 15 7.48 -7.46 -3.68
CA ARG A 15 7.43 -6.94 -5.05
C ARG A 15 6.40 -7.77 -5.81
N ILE A 16 5.40 -7.11 -6.38
CA ILE A 16 4.27 -7.75 -7.07
C ILE A 16 4.20 -7.10 -8.46
N ASN A 17 4.16 -7.91 -9.50
CA ASN A 17 4.01 -7.45 -10.88
C ASN A 17 2.53 -7.20 -11.21
N ASP A 18 2.27 -6.35 -12.20
CA ASP A 18 0.91 -6.07 -12.67
C ASP A 18 0.45 -7.12 -13.70
N ASP A 19 0.39 -8.39 -13.25
CA ASP A 19 -0.02 -9.54 -14.04
C ASP A 19 -0.86 -10.51 -13.19
N ALA A 20 -1.36 -11.58 -13.81
CA ALA A 20 -2.26 -12.53 -13.15
C ALA A 20 -1.59 -13.26 -11.97
N GLU A 21 -0.29 -13.55 -12.09
CA GLU A 21 0.48 -14.20 -11.04
C GLU A 21 0.71 -13.24 -9.86
N GLY A 22 0.99 -11.97 -10.15
CA GLY A 22 1.03 -10.91 -9.16
C GLY A 22 -0.31 -10.70 -8.46
N TYR A 23 -1.43 -10.81 -9.17
CA TYR A 23 -2.76 -10.74 -8.56
C TYR A 23 -2.99 -11.89 -7.58
N ARG A 24 -2.60 -13.11 -7.96
CA ARG A 24 -2.67 -14.29 -7.08
C ARG A 24 -1.81 -14.10 -5.82
N GLN A 25 -0.60 -13.60 -5.96
CA GLN A 25 0.29 -13.30 -4.82
C GLN A 25 -0.30 -12.25 -3.89
N LEU A 26 -0.94 -11.22 -4.45
CA LEU A 26 -1.63 -10.21 -3.67
C LEU A 26 -2.78 -10.81 -2.87
N LEU A 27 -3.65 -11.60 -3.50
CA LEU A 27 -4.76 -12.26 -2.81
C LEU A 27 -4.27 -13.18 -1.68
N GLY A 28 -3.18 -13.92 -1.90
CA GLY A 28 -2.55 -14.74 -0.86
C GLY A 28 -2.09 -13.89 0.33
N MET A 29 -1.41 -12.77 0.07
CA MET A 29 -0.94 -11.86 1.12
C MET A 29 -2.11 -11.23 1.91
N LEU A 30 -3.24 -10.94 1.25
CA LEU A 30 -4.44 -10.43 1.92
C LEU A 30 -5.10 -11.52 2.77
N ALA A 31 -5.22 -12.75 2.25
CA ALA A 31 -5.77 -13.88 2.99
C ALA A 31 -4.92 -14.24 4.22
N GLU A 32 -3.59 -14.22 4.10
CA GLU A 32 -2.65 -14.38 5.22
C GLU A 32 -2.88 -13.35 6.34
N ALA A 33 -3.36 -12.15 5.96
CA ALA A 33 -3.67 -11.07 6.89
C ALA A 33 -5.12 -11.07 7.40
N GLY A 34 -5.93 -12.06 7.03
CA GLY A 34 -7.32 -12.21 7.49
C GLY A 34 -8.38 -11.64 6.54
N ASP A 35 -8.04 -11.30 5.29
CA ASP A 35 -9.03 -10.86 4.30
C ASP A 35 -10.11 -11.92 4.08
N SER A 36 -11.38 -11.50 4.13
CA SER A 36 -12.52 -12.36 3.88
C SER A 36 -13.59 -11.65 3.05
N PRO A 37 -14.52 -12.38 2.41
CA PRO A 37 -15.64 -11.76 1.70
C PRO A 37 -16.56 -10.93 2.62
N GLN A 38 -16.67 -11.29 3.90
CA GLN A 38 -17.52 -10.60 4.88
C GLN A 38 -16.84 -9.33 5.42
N GLU A 39 -15.52 -9.37 5.57
CA GLU A 39 -14.71 -8.27 6.06
C GLU A 39 -13.51 -8.05 5.13
N PRO A 40 -13.74 -7.41 3.97
CA PRO A 40 -12.68 -7.19 3.00
C PRO A 40 -11.75 -6.07 3.47
N ILE A 41 -10.46 -6.37 3.54
CA ILE A 41 -9.39 -5.41 3.83
C ILE A 41 -9.41 -4.31 2.74
N PRO A 42 -9.53 -3.03 3.14
CA PRO A 42 -9.41 -1.91 2.22
C PRO A 42 -8.00 -1.83 1.62
N VAL A 43 -7.90 -1.50 0.34
CA VAL A 43 -6.61 -1.40 -0.34
C VAL A 43 -6.36 0.02 -0.78
N ALA A 44 -5.17 0.55 -0.49
CA ALA A 44 -4.72 1.83 -1.01
C ALA A 44 -3.50 1.62 -1.92
N ALA A 45 -3.53 2.20 -3.12
CA ALA A 45 -2.50 2.03 -4.13
C ALA A 45 -2.01 3.38 -4.67
N GLU A 46 -0.69 3.58 -4.74
CA GLU A 46 -0.08 4.75 -5.37
C GLU A 46 -0.33 4.78 -6.90
N THR A 47 -0.52 3.61 -7.51
CA THR A 47 -0.82 3.46 -8.93
C THR A 47 -2.25 2.96 -9.10
N ALA A 48 -3.14 3.85 -9.56
CA ALA A 48 -4.57 3.58 -9.74
C ALA A 48 -4.93 3.11 -11.16
N ARG A 49 -4.08 2.28 -11.75
CA ARG A 49 -4.20 1.75 -13.12
C ARG A 49 -3.58 0.37 -13.19
N GLY A 50 -3.89 -0.37 -14.25
CA GLY A 50 -3.36 -1.72 -14.46
C GLY A 50 -4.32 -2.83 -14.00
N LEU A 51 -3.89 -4.06 -14.23
CA LEU A 51 -4.67 -5.27 -13.96
C LEU A 51 -5.05 -5.37 -12.48
N LEU A 52 -4.08 -5.22 -11.58
CA LEU A 52 -4.30 -5.37 -10.13
C LEU A 52 -5.37 -4.41 -9.64
N PHE A 53 -5.29 -3.15 -10.04
CA PHE A 53 -6.25 -2.13 -9.63
C PHE A 53 -7.65 -2.40 -10.19
N ALA A 54 -7.75 -2.81 -11.46
CA ALA A 54 -9.02 -3.18 -12.08
C ALA A 54 -9.67 -4.39 -11.38
N CYS A 55 -8.90 -5.44 -11.13
CA CYS A 55 -9.37 -6.64 -10.44
C CYS A 55 -9.80 -6.35 -8.99
N LEU A 56 -9.03 -5.56 -8.23
CA LEU A 56 -9.42 -5.15 -6.88
C LEU A 56 -10.73 -4.36 -6.86
N ARG A 57 -10.93 -3.44 -7.81
CA ARG A 57 -12.19 -2.68 -7.92
C ARG A 57 -13.37 -3.58 -8.28
N ALA A 58 -13.16 -4.59 -9.11
CA ALA A 58 -14.20 -5.53 -9.50
C ALA A 58 -14.75 -6.36 -8.33
N THR A 59 -13.99 -6.51 -7.23
CA THR A 59 -14.47 -7.24 -6.04
C THR A 59 -15.42 -6.42 -5.17
N GLY A 60 -15.67 -5.14 -5.50
CA GLY A 60 -16.53 -4.26 -4.70
C GLY A 60 -15.91 -3.79 -3.37
N ARG A 61 -14.66 -4.16 -3.08
CA ARG A 61 -13.95 -3.68 -1.87
C ARG A 61 -13.61 -2.19 -2.00
N LYS A 62 -13.32 -1.56 -0.85
CA LYS A 62 -12.84 -0.18 -0.82
C LYS A 62 -11.41 -0.13 -1.40
N VAL A 63 -11.24 0.59 -2.50
CA VAL A 63 -9.94 0.80 -3.16
C VAL A 63 -9.67 2.29 -3.29
N TYR A 64 -8.56 2.76 -2.71
CA TYR A 64 -8.17 4.17 -2.67
C TYR A 64 -6.94 4.43 -3.54
N SER A 65 -7.02 5.43 -4.40
CA SER A 65 -5.85 5.93 -5.11
C SER A 65 -5.09 6.93 -4.23
N ILE A 66 -3.81 6.68 -4.00
CA ILE A 66 -2.91 7.61 -3.32
C ILE A 66 -2.15 8.40 -4.37
N ASN A 67 -2.15 9.74 -4.28
CA ASN A 67 -1.37 10.58 -5.18
C ASN A 67 0.14 10.48 -4.86
N PRO A 68 0.99 9.98 -5.78
CA PRO A 68 2.43 9.87 -5.55
C PRO A 68 3.12 11.20 -5.25
N MET A 69 2.65 12.31 -5.85
CA MET A 69 3.17 13.65 -5.56
C MET A 69 2.82 14.12 -4.16
N ALA A 70 1.64 13.74 -3.65
CA ALA A 70 1.26 14.03 -2.27
C ALA A 70 2.14 13.23 -1.29
N VAL A 71 2.42 11.96 -1.60
CA VAL A 71 3.33 11.12 -0.81
C VAL A 71 4.75 11.67 -0.83
N ALA A 72 5.25 12.09 -2.01
CA ALA A 72 6.57 12.70 -2.14
C ALA A 72 6.70 13.97 -1.28
N ARG A 73 5.72 14.88 -1.37
CA ARG A 73 5.66 16.10 -0.55
C ARG A 73 5.55 15.80 0.96
N TYR A 74 4.78 14.77 1.34
CA TYR A 74 4.71 14.32 2.72
C TYR A 74 6.08 13.85 3.23
N ARG A 75 6.75 12.98 2.47
CA ARG A 75 8.10 12.49 2.82
C ARG A 75 9.12 13.63 2.92
N GLU A 76 9.04 14.64 2.04
CA GLU A 76 9.92 15.81 2.07
C GLU A 76 9.73 16.65 3.34
N ARG A 77 8.49 16.95 3.73
CA ARG A 77 8.19 17.72 4.96
C ARG A 77 8.64 17.00 6.23
N HIS A 78 8.53 15.69 6.27
CA HIS A 78 8.98 14.87 7.41
C HIS A 78 10.46 14.48 7.35
N ARG A 79 11.20 14.91 6.31
CA ARG A 79 12.67 14.76 6.20
C ARG A 79 13.44 15.94 6.79
N VAL A 80 12.77 17.04 7.15
CA VAL A 80 13.41 18.21 7.76
C VAL A 80 13.26 18.12 9.29
N THR A 81 14.24 17.46 9.92
CA THR A 81 14.84 17.81 11.24
C THR A 81 15.82 16.70 11.61
N ASN A 82 17.11 16.91 11.32
CA ASN A 82 18.18 16.41 12.17
C ASN A 82 18.98 17.66 12.55
N PRO A 83 18.86 18.22 13.76
CA PRO A 83 19.69 19.34 14.14
C PRO A 83 21.13 18.86 14.13
N LEU A 84 21.95 19.44 13.23
CA LEU A 84 23.39 19.27 13.28
C LEU A 84 23.85 19.79 14.65
N ARG A 85 24.29 18.88 15.51
CA ARG A 85 25.11 19.18 16.69
C ARG A 85 26.37 19.89 16.16
N ILE A 86 26.41 21.21 16.28
CA ILE A 86 27.66 21.97 16.16
C ILE A 86 28.32 21.89 17.53
N THR A 87 29.29 20.99 17.66
CA THR A 87 30.29 21.07 18.72
C THR A 87 31.45 21.88 18.16
N ALA A 88 31.67 23.08 18.71
CA ALA A 88 32.92 23.81 18.64
C ALA A 88 33.06 24.63 19.92
#